data_AF-A0A2W6WKT3-F1
#
_entry.id   AF-A0A2W6WKT3-F1
#
_cell.length_a   1.000
_cell.length_b   1.000
_cell.length_c   1.000
_cell.angle_alpha   90.00
_cell.angle_beta   90.00
_cell.angle_gamma   90.00
#
_symmetry.space_group_name_H-M   'P 1'
#
loop_
_entity.id
_entity.type
_entity.pdbx_description
1 polymer ?
#
loop_
_entity_poly.entity_id
_entity_poly.type
_entity_poly.pdbx_seq_one_letter_code
_entity_poly.pdbx_strand_id
1 'polypeptide(L)'
;MRHLAPILGLALVALAPMAIAKSVDNRAIVDDFVDRFYRQRDVAGAFAAHVAPGYVQHNPGLPDGPDAAVAALAPMFARPDARFEVKHLLVDGDLALVHLFGQGKPGTAGAAVADLYRLKDGKVVEHWDVLQPIAEGSDPLAMADAPPSDRSHTDTNRGAFTQFIDLLFARGDVEQAYRRFVAPDLIQHNSRMGQGRDQAVAAIRALHAMPGASFTVQRILVDGDFAAVHYRGKLAADDKGAAVVEIFRFDKGRIVEHWDMLQGVPETSRNAHPMF
;
A
#
# COMPACT_ATOMS: atom_id res chain seq x y z
N MET A 1 55.67 -20.75 50.21
CA MET A 1 54.57 -20.22 49.38
C MET A 1 54.45 -21.06 48.12
N ARG A 2 53.46 -21.96 48.04
CA ARG A 2 53.11 -22.73 46.84
C ARG A 2 51.59 -22.61 46.69
N HIS A 3 51.16 -21.93 45.64
CA HIS A 3 49.75 -21.65 45.36
C HIS A 3 49.08 -22.89 44.75
N LEU A 4 47.98 -23.32 45.36
CA LEU A 4 47.01 -24.26 44.78
C LEU A 4 46.06 -23.45 43.87
N ALA A 5 45.94 -23.86 42.60
CA ALA A 5 44.94 -23.32 41.67
C ALA A 5 43.59 -24.05 41.87
N PRO A 6 42.43 -23.36 41.79
CA PRO A 6 41.14 -24.03 41.86
C PRO A 6 40.75 -24.58 40.49
N ILE A 7 40.21 -25.80 40.46
CA ILE A 7 39.61 -26.42 39.29
C ILE A 7 38.21 -25.82 39.14
N LEU A 8 37.99 -25.09 38.05
CA LEU A 8 36.69 -24.51 37.70
C LEU A 8 35.81 -25.60 37.06
N GLY A 9 34.72 -25.97 37.74
CA GLY A 9 33.72 -26.90 37.20
C GLY A 9 32.89 -26.23 36.10
N LEU A 10 32.89 -26.83 34.91
CA LEU A 10 32.09 -26.38 33.78
C LEU A 10 30.64 -26.89 33.96
N ALA A 11 29.71 -25.99 34.28
CA ALA A 11 28.29 -26.32 34.31
C ALA A 11 27.75 -26.34 32.86
N LEU A 12 27.32 -27.51 32.40
CA LEU A 12 26.67 -27.68 31.11
C LEU A 12 25.22 -27.16 31.22
N VAL A 13 24.96 -25.97 30.68
CA VAL A 13 23.58 -25.47 30.53
C VAL A 13 22.96 -26.17 29.33
N ALA A 14 22.00 -27.06 29.57
CA ALA A 14 21.19 -27.65 28.51
C ALA A 14 20.23 -26.58 27.96
N LEU A 15 20.46 -26.13 26.71
CA LEU A 15 19.46 -25.35 25.98
C LEU A 15 18.28 -26.27 25.64
N ALA A 16 17.10 -25.96 26.18
CA ALA A 16 15.85 -26.52 25.69
C ALA A 16 15.64 -26.07 24.23
N PRO A 17 15.09 -26.92 23.35
CA PRO A 17 14.78 -26.50 21.99
C PRO A 17 13.73 -25.39 22.04
N MET A 18 14.11 -24.21 21.55
CA MET A 18 13.19 -23.10 21.37
C MET A 18 12.17 -23.53 20.31
N ALA A 19 10.92 -23.72 20.73
CA ALA A 19 9.84 -24.00 19.79
C ALA A 19 9.81 -22.87 18.75
N ILE A 20 10.14 -23.21 17.49
CA ILE A 20 9.95 -22.30 16.37
C ILE A 20 8.44 -22.15 16.24
N ALA A 21 7.90 -21.04 16.74
CA ALA A 21 6.51 -20.68 16.51
C ALA A 21 6.29 -20.68 14.98
N LYS A 22 5.29 -21.42 14.53
CA LYS A 22 4.92 -21.46 13.11
C LYS A 22 4.65 -20.02 12.67
N SER A 23 5.39 -19.53 11.67
CA SER A 23 5.19 -18.19 11.14
C SER A 23 3.73 -18.05 10.67
N VAL A 24 3.06 -16.97 11.08
CA VAL A 24 1.72 -16.66 10.61
C VAL A 24 1.77 -16.44 9.10
N ASP A 25 0.87 -17.10 8.38
CA ASP A 25 0.71 -16.90 6.93
C ASP A 25 -0.20 -15.69 6.67
N ASN A 26 0.39 -14.50 6.67
CA ASN A 26 -0.33 -13.24 6.42
C ASN A 26 -0.97 -13.21 5.03
N ARG A 27 -0.39 -13.90 4.03
CA ARG A 27 -1.00 -13.98 2.70
C ARG A 27 -2.36 -14.66 2.78
N ALA A 28 -2.41 -15.86 3.35
CA ALA A 28 -3.64 -16.63 3.44
C ALA A 28 -4.74 -15.88 4.21
N ILE A 29 -4.36 -15.15 5.26
CA ILE A 29 -5.26 -14.31 6.05
C ILE A 29 -5.82 -13.16 5.22
N VAL A 30 -4.96 -12.43 4.50
CA VAL A 30 -5.39 -11.31 3.67
C VAL A 30 -6.23 -11.80 2.49
N ASP A 31 -5.88 -12.93 1.87
CA ASP A 31 -6.66 -13.51 0.77
C ASP A 31 -8.11 -13.83 1.23
N ASP A 32 -8.27 -14.45 2.41
CA ASP A 32 -9.60 -14.73 2.99
C ASP A 32 -10.32 -13.45 3.44
N PHE A 33 -9.61 -12.48 4.02
CA PHE A 33 -10.18 -11.17 4.37
C PHE A 33 -10.72 -10.45 3.12
N VAL A 34 -9.92 -10.38 2.06
CA VAL A 34 -10.28 -9.71 0.80
C VAL A 34 -11.45 -10.40 0.13
N ASP A 35 -11.46 -11.74 0.14
CA ASP A 35 -12.56 -12.52 -0.41
C ASP A 35 -13.88 -12.25 0.32
N ARG A 36 -13.88 -12.34 1.66
CA ARG A 36 -15.07 -12.06 2.48
C ARG A 36 -15.53 -10.61 2.34
N PHE A 37 -14.62 -9.66 2.50
CA PHE A 37 -14.95 -8.24 2.57
C PHE A 37 -15.40 -7.70 1.21
N TYR A 38 -14.57 -7.84 0.16
CA TYR A 38 -14.82 -7.18 -1.11
C TYR A 38 -15.66 -8.02 -2.07
N ARG A 39 -15.41 -9.35 -2.14
CA ARG A 39 -16.05 -10.21 -3.15
C ARG A 39 -17.38 -10.76 -2.66
N GLN A 40 -17.42 -11.29 -1.44
CA GLN A 40 -18.64 -11.80 -0.82
C GLN A 40 -19.50 -10.68 -0.21
N ARG A 41 -18.91 -9.49 0.01
CA ARG A 41 -19.55 -8.32 0.64
C ARG A 41 -20.02 -8.60 2.08
N ASP A 42 -19.38 -9.56 2.75
CA ASP A 42 -19.57 -9.90 4.15
C ASP A 42 -18.63 -9.07 5.04
N VAL A 43 -18.93 -7.78 5.15
CA VAL A 43 -18.13 -6.82 5.93
C VAL A 43 -18.03 -7.25 7.40
N ALA A 44 -19.16 -7.64 8.00
CA ALA A 44 -19.19 -8.01 9.42
C ALA A 44 -18.43 -9.31 9.69
N GLY A 45 -18.60 -10.34 8.84
CA GLY A 45 -17.86 -11.59 8.98
C GLY A 45 -16.37 -11.43 8.71
N ALA A 46 -15.96 -10.60 7.74
CA ALA A 46 -14.56 -10.28 7.51
C ALA A 46 -13.90 -9.63 8.73
N PHE A 47 -14.58 -8.65 9.35
CA PHE A 47 -14.09 -7.99 10.56
C PHE A 47 -14.00 -8.96 11.74
N ALA A 48 -15.05 -9.74 11.99
CA ALA A 48 -15.05 -10.74 13.07
C ALA A 48 -13.93 -11.77 12.91
N ALA A 49 -13.66 -12.20 11.67
CA ALA A 49 -12.65 -13.20 11.37
C ALA A 49 -11.21 -12.65 11.49
N HIS A 50 -10.96 -11.42 11.04
CA HIS A 50 -9.59 -10.97 10.74
C HIS A 50 -9.17 -9.66 11.38
N VAL A 51 -10.08 -8.85 11.92
CA VAL A 51 -9.73 -7.53 12.48
C VAL A 51 -9.56 -7.62 13.99
N ALA A 52 -8.52 -6.99 14.52
CA ALA A 52 -8.27 -6.94 15.96
C ALA A 52 -9.25 -5.96 16.65
N PRO A 53 -9.61 -6.19 17.93
CA PRO A 53 -10.44 -5.25 18.69
C PRO A 53 -9.86 -3.83 18.79
N GLY A 54 -8.52 -3.73 18.80
CA GLY A 54 -7.80 -2.46 18.85
C GLY A 54 -7.31 -1.96 17.50
N TYR A 55 -8.00 -2.28 16.39
CA TYR A 55 -7.58 -1.80 15.08
C TYR A 55 -7.65 -0.26 15.02
N VAL A 56 -6.67 0.35 14.37
CA VAL A 56 -6.54 1.81 14.19
C VAL A 56 -6.96 2.22 12.77
N GLN A 57 -7.85 3.22 12.67
CA GLN A 57 -8.38 3.74 11.41
C GLN A 57 -7.78 5.10 11.04
N HIS A 58 -7.17 5.19 9.86
CA HIS A 58 -6.62 6.43 9.33
C HIS A 58 -7.46 7.06 8.21
N ASN A 59 -8.45 6.33 7.67
CA ASN A 59 -9.40 6.87 6.68
C ASN A 59 -10.19 8.03 7.30
N PRO A 60 -10.04 9.27 6.80
CA PRO A 60 -10.65 10.43 7.43
C PRO A 60 -12.20 10.45 7.33
N GLY A 61 -12.77 9.67 6.41
CA GLY A 61 -14.20 9.49 6.21
C GLY A 61 -14.86 8.49 7.17
N LEU A 62 -14.08 7.77 7.98
CA LEU A 62 -14.56 6.74 8.91
C LEU A 62 -14.21 7.06 10.36
N PRO A 63 -15.12 6.81 11.32
CA PRO A 63 -14.77 6.79 12.73
C PRO A 63 -13.79 5.64 13.05
N ASP A 64 -13.08 5.79 14.16
CA ASP A 64 -12.13 4.77 14.63
C ASP A 64 -12.83 3.56 15.28
N GLY A 65 -12.20 2.39 15.20
CA GLY A 65 -12.62 1.14 15.85
C GLY A 65 -13.52 0.18 15.03
N PRO A 66 -13.43 -1.15 15.28
CA PRO A 66 -14.02 -2.23 14.46
C PRO A 66 -15.52 -2.07 14.25
N ASP A 67 -16.24 -1.87 15.35
CA ASP A 67 -17.70 -1.78 15.31
C ASP A 67 -18.18 -0.55 14.53
N ALA A 68 -17.45 0.57 14.65
CA ALA A 68 -17.79 1.80 13.94
C ALA A 68 -17.55 1.70 12.43
N ALA A 69 -16.45 1.06 12.02
CA ALA A 69 -16.21 0.76 10.61
C ALA A 69 -17.24 -0.21 10.03
N VAL A 70 -17.56 -1.30 10.73
CA VAL A 70 -18.60 -2.24 10.28
C VAL A 70 -19.95 -1.53 10.13
N ALA A 71 -20.35 -0.72 11.12
CA ALA A 71 -21.59 0.04 11.07
C ALA A 71 -21.66 1.02 9.89
N ALA A 72 -20.53 1.62 9.50
CA ALA A 72 -20.44 2.52 8.37
C ALA A 72 -20.42 1.80 7.00
N LEU A 73 -19.68 0.69 6.91
CA LEU A 73 -19.36 0.03 5.64
C LEU A 73 -20.39 -1.04 5.24
N ALA A 74 -20.91 -1.82 6.18
CA ALA A 74 -21.83 -2.92 5.86
C ALA A 74 -23.07 -2.46 5.08
N PRO A 75 -23.75 -1.33 5.42
CA PRO A 75 -24.88 -0.86 4.63
C PRO A 75 -24.51 -0.37 3.22
N MET A 76 -23.26 0.05 3.00
CA MET A 76 -22.79 0.46 1.68
C MET A 76 -22.53 -0.76 0.79
N PHE A 77 -21.83 -1.76 1.32
CA PHE A 77 -21.51 -2.99 0.60
C PHE A 77 -22.74 -3.85 0.32
N ALA A 78 -23.74 -3.83 1.20
CA ALA A 78 -24.98 -4.60 1.02
C ALA A 78 -25.91 -4.07 -0.09
N ARG A 79 -25.63 -2.88 -0.66
CA ARG A 79 -26.45 -2.33 -1.74
C ARG A 79 -26.33 -3.22 -2.98
N PRO A 80 -27.45 -3.71 -3.56
CA PRO A 80 -27.42 -4.63 -4.70
C PRO A 80 -26.68 -4.07 -5.92
N ASP A 81 -26.70 -2.75 -6.07
CA ASP A 81 -26.19 -1.97 -7.19
C ASP A 81 -24.84 -1.29 -6.91
N ALA A 82 -24.28 -1.48 -5.72
CA ALA A 82 -22.90 -1.07 -5.45
C ALA A 82 -21.92 -2.01 -6.14
N ARG A 83 -20.83 -1.45 -6.69
CA ARG A 83 -19.79 -2.20 -7.39
C ARG A 83 -18.45 -2.01 -6.69
N PHE A 84 -17.78 -3.11 -6.41
CA PHE A 84 -16.43 -3.16 -5.86
C PHE A 84 -15.64 -4.20 -6.63
N GLU A 85 -14.53 -3.79 -7.23
CA GLU A 85 -13.71 -4.67 -8.07
C GLU A 85 -12.25 -4.55 -7.65
N VAL A 86 -11.72 -5.59 -7.00
CA VAL A 86 -10.30 -5.68 -6.67
C VAL A 86 -9.50 -5.87 -7.95
N LYS A 87 -8.57 -4.97 -8.21
CA LYS A 87 -7.67 -4.98 -9.37
C LYS A 87 -6.34 -5.62 -9.04
N HIS A 88 -5.72 -5.18 -7.94
CA HIS A 88 -4.44 -5.72 -7.49
C HIS A 88 -4.45 -5.96 -5.99
N LEU A 89 -3.72 -7.00 -5.57
CA LEU A 89 -3.49 -7.33 -4.18
C LEU A 89 -2.00 -7.55 -3.98
N LEU A 90 -1.41 -6.76 -3.09
CA LEU A 90 -0.03 -6.96 -2.63
C LEU A 90 -0.07 -7.38 -1.17
N VAL A 91 0.72 -8.39 -0.80
CA VAL A 91 0.98 -8.75 0.61
C VAL A 91 2.48 -8.93 0.79
N ASP A 92 3.06 -8.03 1.57
CA ASP A 92 4.50 -7.93 1.81
C ASP A 92 4.77 -7.90 3.32
N GLY A 93 5.21 -9.02 3.87
CA GLY A 93 5.45 -9.17 5.30
C GLY A 93 4.18 -8.93 6.12
N ASP A 94 4.20 -7.86 6.92
CA ASP A 94 3.08 -7.42 7.77
C ASP A 94 2.18 -6.37 7.11
N LEU A 95 2.43 -5.98 5.86
CA LEU A 95 1.63 -5.02 5.12
C LEU A 95 0.86 -5.68 3.98
N ALA A 96 -0.33 -5.16 3.71
CA ALA A 96 -1.07 -5.48 2.50
C ALA A 96 -1.63 -4.22 1.85
N LEU A 97 -1.82 -4.28 0.53
CA LEU A 97 -2.48 -3.24 -0.25
C LEU A 97 -3.52 -3.87 -1.16
N VAL A 98 -4.74 -3.34 -1.14
CA VAL A 98 -5.83 -3.68 -2.04
C VAL A 98 -6.08 -2.48 -2.94
N HIS A 99 -5.78 -2.60 -4.23
CA HIS A 99 -6.17 -1.63 -5.25
C HIS A 99 -7.52 -2.04 -5.82
N LEU A 100 -8.52 -1.17 -5.77
CA LEU A 100 -9.86 -1.48 -6.21
C LEU A 100 -10.62 -0.32 -6.84
N PHE A 101 -11.63 -0.68 -7.63
CA PHE A 101 -12.68 0.23 -8.07
C PHE A 101 -13.79 0.18 -7.03
N GLY A 102 -14.27 1.34 -6.59
CA GLY A 102 -15.39 1.46 -5.67
C GLY A 102 -16.48 2.38 -6.20
N GLN A 103 -17.71 1.89 -6.27
CA GLN A 103 -18.91 2.66 -6.61
C GLN A 103 -20.02 2.34 -5.62
N GLY A 104 -20.02 3.04 -4.48
CA GLY A 104 -21.00 2.83 -3.42
C GLY A 104 -22.38 3.44 -3.70
N LYS A 105 -22.51 4.33 -4.70
CA LYS A 105 -23.78 4.92 -5.14
C LYS A 105 -23.94 4.74 -6.66
N PRO A 106 -25.06 4.18 -7.13
CA PRO A 106 -25.31 4.03 -8.56
C PRO A 106 -25.30 5.34 -9.32
N GLY A 107 -24.87 5.28 -10.58
CA GLY A 107 -24.87 6.42 -11.50
C GLY A 107 -23.77 7.46 -11.24
N THR A 108 -22.88 7.23 -10.26
CA THR A 108 -21.67 8.04 -10.08
C THR A 108 -20.49 7.44 -10.86
N ALA A 109 -19.44 8.20 -11.11
CA ALA A 109 -18.23 7.66 -11.76
C ALA A 109 -17.45 6.65 -10.88
N GLY A 110 -17.74 6.59 -9.58
CA GLY A 110 -16.98 5.78 -8.62
C GLY A 110 -15.63 6.42 -8.26
N ALA A 111 -14.75 5.61 -7.70
CA ALA A 111 -13.40 6.00 -7.26
C ALA A 111 -12.40 4.86 -7.48
N ALA A 112 -11.15 5.25 -7.70
CA ALA A 112 -10.00 4.37 -7.50
C ALA A 112 -9.59 4.46 -6.03
N VAL A 113 -9.36 3.31 -5.40
CA VAL A 113 -9.03 3.22 -3.98
C VAL A 113 -7.82 2.32 -3.79
N ALA A 114 -6.85 2.75 -3.00
CA ALA A 114 -5.87 1.86 -2.39
C ALA A 114 -6.14 1.77 -0.90
N ASP A 115 -6.62 0.62 -0.44
CA ASP A 115 -6.70 0.29 0.98
C ASP A 115 -5.40 -0.38 1.41
N LEU A 116 -4.78 0.11 2.48
CA LEU A 116 -3.54 -0.40 3.05
C LEU A 116 -3.82 -0.93 4.45
N TYR A 117 -3.31 -2.12 4.74
CA TYR A 117 -3.51 -2.81 6.01
C TYR A 117 -2.19 -3.17 6.65
N ARG A 118 -2.11 -3.07 7.99
CA ARG A 118 -1.06 -3.71 8.77
C ARG A 118 -1.64 -4.92 9.50
N LEU A 119 -0.86 -6.00 9.52
CA LEU A 119 -1.15 -7.22 10.24
C LEU A 119 -0.22 -7.38 11.45
N LYS A 120 -0.74 -7.93 12.53
CA LYS A 120 0.03 -8.37 13.68
C LYS A 120 -0.67 -9.56 14.31
N ASP A 121 0.10 -10.61 14.63
CA ASP A 121 -0.40 -11.82 15.27
C ASP A 121 -1.60 -12.46 14.51
N GLY A 122 -1.58 -12.37 13.18
CA GLY A 122 -2.63 -12.90 12.30
C GLY A 122 -3.93 -12.10 12.28
N LYS A 123 -3.89 -10.83 12.68
CA LYS A 123 -5.02 -9.91 12.62
C LYS A 123 -4.65 -8.61 11.94
N VAL A 124 -5.58 -8.02 11.21
CA VAL A 124 -5.52 -6.63 10.77
C VAL A 124 -5.62 -5.73 12.00
N VAL A 125 -4.61 -4.90 12.22
CA VAL A 125 -4.49 -4.00 13.37
C VAL A 125 -4.48 -2.51 13.00
N GLU A 126 -4.35 -2.19 11.71
CA GLU A 126 -4.24 -0.80 11.26
C GLU A 126 -4.70 -0.72 9.80
N HIS A 127 -5.38 0.38 9.44
CA HIS A 127 -5.89 0.62 8.10
C HIS A 127 -5.73 2.07 7.67
N TRP A 128 -5.21 2.29 6.46
CA TRP A 128 -5.19 3.56 5.75
C TRP A 128 -5.83 3.39 4.39
N ASP A 129 -6.34 4.46 3.81
CA ASP A 129 -6.73 4.46 2.40
C ASP A 129 -6.32 5.75 1.68
N VAL A 130 -6.24 5.65 0.37
CA VAL A 130 -6.23 6.79 -0.54
C VAL A 130 -7.36 6.59 -1.53
N LEU A 131 -8.37 7.45 -1.46
CA LEU A 131 -9.54 7.44 -2.32
C LEU A 131 -9.49 8.60 -3.29
N GLN A 132 -9.38 8.29 -4.58
CA GLN A 132 -9.43 9.26 -5.65
C GLN A 132 -10.73 9.11 -6.46
N PRO A 133 -11.64 10.11 -6.43
CA PRO A 133 -12.80 10.12 -7.30
C PRO A 133 -12.41 10.05 -8.78
N ILE A 134 -13.10 9.23 -9.55
CA ILE A 134 -12.96 9.18 -11.01
C ILE A 134 -13.76 10.34 -11.61
N ALA A 135 -13.18 11.04 -12.58
CA ALA A 135 -13.87 12.14 -13.24
C ALA A 135 -15.01 11.61 -14.12
N GLU A 136 -16.15 12.31 -14.15
CA GLU A 136 -17.23 11.94 -15.05
C GLU A 136 -16.77 11.98 -16.52
N GLY A 137 -17.04 10.92 -17.26
CA GLY A 137 -16.68 10.80 -18.67
C GLY A 137 -15.21 10.48 -18.96
N SER A 138 -14.35 10.28 -17.95
CA SER A 138 -13.00 9.74 -18.17
C SER A 138 -13.04 8.22 -18.30
N ASP A 139 -12.28 7.68 -19.26
CA ASP A 139 -11.90 6.27 -19.25
C ASP A 139 -11.08 6.03 -17.98
N PRO A 140 -11.49 5.13 -17.07
CA PRO A 140 -10.76 4.88 -15.84
C PRO A 140 -9.52 4.04 -16.17
N LEU A 141 -8.54 4.64 -16.86
CA LEU A 141 -7.23 4.01 -17.12
C LEU A 141 -6.61 3.55 -15.80
N ALA A 142 -6.80 4.32 -14.71
CA ALA A 142 -6.45 3.93 -13.34
C ALA A 142 -6.98 2.55 -12.90
N MET A 143 -7.94 1.95 -13.62
CA MET A 143 -8.61 0.70 -13.27
C MET A 143 -8.40 -0.44 -14.28
N ALA A 144 -7.45 -0.29 -15.22
CA ALA A 144 -7.11 -1.35 -16.15
C ALA A 144 -6.57 -2.59 -15.41
N ASP A 145 -7.08 -3.77 -15.78
CA ASP A 145 -6.58 -5.03 -15.23
C ASP A 145 -5.18 -5.31 -15.79
N ALA A 146 -4.32 -5.85 -14.92
CA ALA A 146 -3.00 -6.35 -15.29
C ALA A 146 -2.95 -7.88 -15.12
N PRO A 147 -1.99 -8.57 -15.76
CA PRO A 147 -1.80 -10.01 -15.54
C PRO A 147 -1.58 -10.34 -14.06
N PRO A 148 -1.95 -11.56 -13.61
CA PRO A 148 -1.62 -12.00 -12.26
C PRO A 148 -0.12 -11.90 -11.97
N SER A 149 0.23 -11.45 -10.77
CA SER A 149 1.62 -11.28 -10.34
C SER A 149 2.38 -12.62 -10.29
N ASP A 150 3.55 -12.70 -10.93
CA ASP A 150 4.51 -13.77 -10.66
C ASP A 150 5.39 -13.40 -9.45
N ARG A 151 5.22 -14.17 -8.36
CA ARG A 151 5.95 -13.95 -7.11
C ARG A 151 7.37 -14.50 -7.11
N SER A 152 7.77 -15.26 -8.13
CA SER A 152 9.12 -15.82 -8.25
C SER A 152 10.21 -14.74 -8.36
N HIS A 153 9.85 -13.52 -8.76
CA HIS A 153 10.75 -12.39 -8.95
C HIS A 153 10.79 -11.39 -7.78
N THR A 154 10.09 -11.65 -6.68
CA THR A 154 9.91 -10.70 -5.56
C THR A 154 11.22 -10.09 -5.07
N ASP A 155 12.24 -10.89 -4.78
CA ASP A 155 13.50 -10.37 -4.22
C ASP A 155 14.28 -9.50 -5.22
N THR A 156 14.24 -9.85 -6.50
CA THR A 156 14.87 -9.06 -7.57
C THR A 156 14.15 -7.73 -7.74
N ASN A 157 12.82 -7.75 -7.83
CA ASN A 157 12.02 -6.55 -7.97
C ASN A 157 12.11 -5.67 -6.72
N ARG A 158 12.25 -6.26 -5.53
CA ARG A 158 12.48 -5.52 -4.28
C ARG A 158 13.78 -4.76 -4.31
N GLY A 159 14.88 -5.42 -4.67
CA GLY A 159 16.19 -4.76 -4.80
C GLY A 159 16.18 -3.63 -5.82
N ALA A 160 15.48 -3.79 -6.95
CA ALA A 160 15.31 -2.75 -7.95
C ALA A 160 14.45 -1.59 -7.44
N PHE A 161 13.30 -1.86 -6.83
CA PHE A 161 12.37 -0.85 -6.36
C PHE A 161 12.93 -0.04 -5.20
N THR A 162 13.63 -0.67 -4.24
CA THR A 162 14.29 0.07 -3.16
C THR A 162 15.31 1.09 -3.70
N GLN A 163 16.09 0.72 -4.72
CA GLN A 163 17.02 1.65 -5.36
C GLN A 163 16.30 2.75 -6.16
N PHE A 164 15.19 2.41 -6.83
CA PHE A 164 14.34 3.38 -7.51
C PHE A 164 13.80 4.42 -6.51
N ILE A 165 13.25 3.98 -5.38
CA ILE A 165 12.72 4.86 -4.32
C ILE A 165 13.82 5.72 -3.68
N ASP A 166 15.01 5.16 -3.40
CA ASP A 166 16.14 5.94 -2.89
C ASP A 166 16.55 7.06 -3.84
N LEU A 167 16.71 6.75 -5.14
CA LEU A 167 17.05 7.75 -6.14
C LEU A 167 15.97 8.83 -6.25
N LEU A 168 14.71 8.42 -6.31
CA LEU A 168 13.59 9.32 -6.53
C LEU A 168 13.33 10.23 -5.32
N PHE A 169 13.15 9.65 -4.13
CA PHE A 169 12.67 10.37 -2.96
C PHE A 169 13.80 10.88 -2.06
N ALA A 170 14.86 10.08 -1.83
CA ALA A 170 15.93 10.48 -0.92
C ALA A 170 16.97 11.37 -1.61
N ARG A 171 17.26 11.12 -2.89
CA ARG A 171 18.28 11.85 -3.65
C ARG A 171 17.72 12.89 -4.62
N GLY A 172 16.44 12.79 -4.99
CA GLY A 172 15.83 13.67 -5.99
C GLY A 172 16.37 13.47 -7.41
N ASP A 173 17.06 12.36 -7.68
CA ASP A 173 17.63 12.05 -8.99
C ASP A 173 16.61 11.31 -9.87
N VAL A 174 15.56 12.05 -10.27
CA VAL A 174 14.45 11.56 -11.10
C VAL A 174 14.96 10.95 -12.40
N GLU A 175 15.91 11.60 -13.05
CA GLU A 175 16.48 11.15 -14.34
C GLU A 175 17.15 9.79 -14.18
N GLN A 176 18.02 9.62 -13.17
CA GLN A 176 18.70 8.35 -12.97
C GLN A 176 17.72 7.26 -12.54
N ALA A 177 16.76 7.55 -11.66
CA ALA A 177 15.73 6.60 -11.22
C ALA A 177 14.98 6.02 -12.43
N TYR A 178 14.40 6.88 -13.27
CA TYR A 178 13.61 6.45 -14.41
C TYR A 178 14.46 5.80 -15.50
N ARG A 179 15.63 6.36 -15.83
CA ARG A 179 16.52 5.76 -16.85
C ARG A 179 16.91 4.33 -16.45
N ARG A 180 17.26 4.11 -15.18
CA ARG A 180 17.79 2.84 -14.68
C ARG A 180 16.73 1.79 -14.41
N PHE A 181 15.50 2.18 -14.05
CA PHE A 181 14.49 1.21 -13.62
C PHE A 181 13.21 1.19 -14.45
N VAL A 182 12.91 2.22 -15.27
CA VAL A 182 11.62 2.35 -15.96
C VAL A 182 11.77 2.18 -17.47
N ALA A 183 10.99 1.28 -18.07
CA ALA A 183 10.97 1.01 -19.50
C ALA A 183 10.57 2.26 -20.31
N PRO A 184 11.16 2.52 -21.50
CA PRO A 184 10.83 3.70 -22.30
C PRO A 184 9.34 3.80 -22.66
N ASP A 185 8.72 2.66 -22.91
CA ASP A 185 7.32 2.43 -23.29
C ASP A 185 6.40 2.23 -22.07
N LEU A 186 6.75 2.80 -20.91
CA LEU A 186 5.91 2.81 -19.71
C LEU A 186 4.44 3.08 -20.03
N ILE A 187 3.59 2.13 -19.67
CA ILE A 187 2.14 2.31 -19.69
C ILE A 187 1.76 3.16 -18.47
N GLN A 188 1.15 4.31 -18.72
CA GLN A 188 0.79 5.27 -17.68
C GLN A 188 -0.73 5.34 -17.52
N HIS A 189 -1.23 5.11 -16.32
CA HIS A 189 -2.66 5.19 -16.00
C HIS A 189 -3.06 6.50 -15.32
N ASN A 190 -2.08 7.26 -14.82
CA ASN A 190 -2.30 8.62 -14.34
C ASN A 190 -2.69 9.54 -15.52
N SER A 191 -3.97 9.92 -15.59
CA SER A 191 -4.49 10.79 -16.64
C SER A 191 -3.90 12.20 -16.66
N ARG A 192 -3.18 12.60 -15.59
CA ARG A 192 -2.46 13.88 -15.51
C ARG A 192 -1.06 13.81 -16.11
N MET A 193 -0.56 12.62 -16.43
CA MET A 193 0.75 12.39 -17.03
C MET A 193 0.61 11.84 -18.46
N GLY A 194 1.54 12.20 -19.33
CA GLY A 194 1.62 11.60 -20.67
C GLY A 194 2.12 10.15 -20.63
N GLN A 195 1.87 9.40 -21.71
CA GLN A 195 2.37 8.03 -21.88
C GLN A 195 3.90 8.00 -22.04
N GLY A 196 4.52 6.90 -21.61
CA GLY A 196 5.94 6.65 -21.73
C GLY A 196 6.80 7.33 -20.65
N ARG A 197 8.03 6.83 -20.51
CA ARG A 197 8.95 7.22 -19.45
C ARG A 197 9.27 8.72 -19.47
N ASP A 198 9.54 9.27 -20.65
CA ASP A 198 10.07 10.62 -20.76
C ASP A 198 9.02 11.67 -20.33
N GLN A 199 7.73 11.38 -20.55
CA GLN A 199 6.63 12.22 -20.06
C GLN A 199 6.47 12.13 -18.53
N ALA A 200 6.62 10.94 -17.96
CA ALA A 200 6.63 10.76 -16.50
C ALA A 200 7.80 11.53 -15.85
N VAL A 201 9.00 11.44 -16.42
CA VAL A 201 10.18 12.18 -15.97
C VAL A 201 9.94 13.69 -16.01
N ALA A 202 9.40 14.22 -17.11
CA ALA A 202 9.11 15.64 -17.24
C ALA A 202 8.12 16.11 -16.17
N ALA A 203 7.02 15.38 -15.95
CA ALA A 203 6.02 15.71 -14.95
C ALA A 203 6.59 15.70 -13.53
N ILE A 204 7.33 14.66 -13.17
CA ILE A 204 7.87 14.48 -11.81
C ILE A 204 8.99 15.48 -11.52
N ARG A 205 9.82 15.83 -12.51
CA ARG A 205 10.80 16.91 -12.36
C ARG A 205 10.14 18.26 -12.13
N ALA A 206 9.03 18.54 -12.80
CA ALA A 206 8.28 19.76 -12.59
C ALA A 206 7.74 19.87 -11.15
N LEU A 207 7.20 18.77 -10.61
CA LEU A 207 6.74 18.70 -9.21
C LEU A 207 7.89 18.91 -8.20
N HIS A 208 9.03 18.25 -8.40
CA HIS A 208 10.20 18.43 -7.53
C HIS A 208 10.82 19.83 -7.60
N ALA A 209 10.65 20.54 -8.71
CA ALA A 209 11.15 21.90 -8.88
C ALA A 209 10.25 22.96 -8.21
N MET A 210 9.05 22.59 -7.74
CA MET A 210 8.15 23.53 -7.07
C MET A 210 8.76 24.02 -5.74
N PRO A 211 8.79 25.34 -5.48
CA PRO A 211 9.34 25.88 -4.25
C PRO A 211 8.66 25.33 -2.99
N GLY A 212 9.43 24.70 -2.12
CA GLY A 212 8.91 24.12 -0.87
C GLY A 212 8.20 22.78 -1.03
N ALA A 213 8.25 22.17 -2.22
CA ALA A 213 7.75 20.81 -2.39
C ALA A 213 8.55 19.80 -1.55
N SER A 214 7.85 18.81 -1.01
CA SER A 214 8.46 17.74 -0.22
C SER A 214 7.65 16.46 -0.34
N PHE A 215 8.35 15.33 -0.37
CA PHE A 215 7.77 14.01 -0.55
C PHE A 215 8.34 13.07 0.52
N THR A 216 7.49 12.62 1.45
CA THR A 216 7.91 11.79 2.60
C THR A 216 7.29 10.42 2.51
N VAL A 217 8.11 9.42 2.18
CA VAL A 217 7.73 8.01 2.11
C VAL A 217 7.31 7.51 3.49
N GLN A 218 6.14 6.86 3.56
CA GLN A 218 5.62 6.23 4.77
C GLN A 218 5.86 4.72 4.77
N ARG A 219 5.69 4.08 3.61
CA ARG A 219 5.82 2.63 3.44
C ARG A 219 6.01 2.24 1.98
N ILE A 220 6.65 1.10 1.81
CA ILE A 220 6.97 0.48 0.52
C ILE A 220 6.53 -0.98 0.61
N LEU A 221 5.85 -1.48 -0.41
CA LEU A 221 5.46 -2.88 -0.54
C LEU A 221 6.03 -3.41 -1.85
N VAL A 222 6.51 -4.65 -1.85
CA VAL A 222 6.92 -5.38 -3.06
C VAL A 222 6.44 -6.81 -2.99
N ASP A 223 5.67 -7.22 -3.99
CA ASP A 223 5.01 -8.52 -4.06
C ASP A 223 4.97 -9.05 -5.49
N GLY A 224 5.93 -9.93 -5.81
CA GLY A 224 6.15 -10.43 -7.15
C GLY A 224 6.45 -9.32 -8.14
N ASP A 225 5.61 -9.21 -9.15
CA ASP A 225 5.73 -8.21 -10.21
C ASP A 225 5.12 -6.87 -9.84
N PHE A 226 4.55 -6.70 -8.66
CA PHE A 226 3.99 -5.42 -8.23
C PHE A 226 4.81 -4.81 -7.10
N ALA A 227 4.92 -3.49 -7.13
CA ALA A 227 5.40 -2.72 -6.00
C ALA A 227 4.50 -1.51 -5.77
N ALA A 228 4.45 -1.03 -4.54
CA ALA A 228 3.72 0.18 -4.20
C ALA A 228 4.49 1.04 -3.21
N VAL A 229 4.28 2.34 -3.28
CA VAL A 229 4.78 3.30 -2.29
C VAL A 229 3.63 4.21 -1.84
N HIS A 230 3.49 4.36 -0.52
CA HIS A 230 2.59 5.35 0.07
C HIS A 230 3.43 6.46 0.69
N TYR A 231 3.14 7.71 0.33
CA TYR A 231 3.88 8.86 0.80
C TYR A 231 2.99 10.08 1.00
N ARG A 232 3.49 11.04 1.79
CA ARG A 232 2.93 12.38 1.89
C ARG A 232 3.61 13.28 0.87
N GLY A 233 2.85 13.85 -0.06
CA GLY A 233 3.34 14.88 -0.99
C GLY A 233 2.85 16.25 -0.58
N LYS A 234 3.73 17.25 -0.50
CA LYS A 234 3.40 18.67 -0.36
C LYS A 234 3.98 19.42 -1.55
N LEU A 235 3.22 20.35 -2.13
CA LEU A 235 3.68 21.14 -3.27
C LEU A 235 4.11 22.57 -2.89
N ALA A 236 3.90 22.96 -1.63
CA ALA A 236 4.42 24.18 -1.01
C ALA A 236 4.71 23.95 0.48
N ALA A 237 5.47 24.86 1.09
CA ALA A 237 5.90 24.72 2.49
C ALA A 237 4.73 24.74 3.50
N ASP A 238 3.68 25.51 3.21
CA ASP A 238 2.48 25.68 4.02
C ASP A 238 1.33 24.72 3.65
N ASP A 239 1.51 23.92 2.60
CA ASP A 239 0.55 22.93 2.15
C ASP A 239 0.32 21.84 3.22
N LYS A 240 -0.93 21.40 3.41
CA LYS A 240 -1.21 20.20 4.22
C LYS A 240 -0.76 18.93 3.49
N GLY A 241 -0.67 19.01 2.18
CA GLY A 241 -0.25 17.93 1.31
C GLY A 241 -1.37 16.95 1.01
N ALA A 242 -0.98 15.87 0.35
CA ALA A 242 -1.84 14.77 -0.04
C ALA A 242 -1.22 13.44 0.38
N ALA A 243 -2.07 12.47 0.67
CA ALA A 243 -1.69 11.07 0.68
C ALA A 243 -1.70 10.55 -0.76
N VAL A 244 -0.60 9.92 -1.14
CA VAL A 244 -0.40 9.41 -2.49
C VAL A 244 0.05 7.96 -2.41
N VAL A 245 -0.63 7.10 -3.15
CA VAL A 245 -0.22 5.72 -3.38
C VAL A 245 0.12 5.58 -4.86
N GLU A 246 1.36 5.21 -5.13
CA GLU A 246 1.77 4.79 -6.48
C GLU A 246 1.93 3.27 -6.50
N ILE A 247 1.47 2.64 -7.57
CA ILE A 247 1.55 1.21 -7.83
C ILE A 247 2.27 1.01 -9.15
N PHE A 248 3.22 0.09 -9.18
CA PHE A 248 4.06 -0.21 -10.33
C PHE A 248 4.00 -1.68 -10.65
N ARG A 249 3.99 -2.02 -11.94
CA ARG A 249 4.23 -3.39 -12.41
C ARG A 249 5.62 -3.52 -13.04
N PHE A 250 6.24 -4.65 -12.79
CA PHE A 250 7.53 -5.05 -13.32
C PHE A 250 7.39 -6.04 -14.48
N ASP A 251 8.34 -6.01 -15.38
CA ASP A 251 8.70 -7.09 -16.29
C ASP A 251 10.23 -7.19 -16.29
N LYS A 252 10.77 -8.35 -15.93
CA LYS A 252 12.23 -8.63 -15.91
C LYS A 252 13.04 -7.56 -15.16
N GLY A 253 12.58 -7.14 -13.98
CA GLY A 253 13.28 -6.15 -13.14
C GLY A 253 13.20 -4.70 -13.63
N ARG A 254 12.33 -4.41 -14.61
CA ARG A 254 12.04 -3.07 -15.11
C ARG A 254 10.58 -2.72 -14.85
N ILE A 255 10.31 -1.52 -14.39
CA ILE A 255 8.97 -0.95 -14.27
C ILE A 255 8.43 -0.71 -15.68
N VAL A 256 7.28 -1.28 -15.99
CA VAL A 256 6.65 -1.21 -17.32
C VAL A 256 5.25 -0.62 -17.29
N GLU A 257 4.65 -0.47 -16.10
CA GLU A 257 3.30 0.07 -15.95
C GLU A 257 3.15 0.77 -14.59
N HIS A 258 2.33 1.82 -14.54
CA HIS A 258 2.15 2.65 -13.36
C HIS A 258 0.71 3.14 -13.19
N TRP A 259 0.22 3.08 -11.95
CA TRP A 259 -1.04 3.63 -11.47
C TRP A 259 -0.78 4.53 -10.26
N ASP A 260 -1.59 5.56 -10.07
CA ASP A 260 -1.57 6.36 -8.85
C ASP A 260 -2.98 6.70 -8.35
N MET A 261 -3.05 6.90 -7.04
CA MET A 261 -4.16 7.53 -6.37
C MET A 261 -3.63 8.66 -5.50
N LEU A 262 -4.32 9.80 -5.54
CA LEU A 262 -4.01 10.97 -4.73
C LEU A 262 -5.27 11.48 -4.02
N GLN A 263 -5.12 11.74 -2.72
CA GLN A 263 -6.15 12.33 -1.88
C GLN A 263 -5.55 13.45 -1.03
N GLY A 264 -6.07 14.67 -1.17
CA GLY A 264 -5.68 15.80 -0.32
C GLY A 264 -6.00 15.54 1.15
N VAL A 265 -5.11 15.95 2.05
CA VAL A 265 -5.34 15.86 3.49
C VAL A 265 -6.52 16.79 3.86
N PRO A 266 -7.61 16.27 4.42
CA PRO A 266 -8.81 17.08 4.65
C PRO A 266 -8.64 18.05 5.83
N GLU A 267 -9.52 19.05 5.89
CA GLU A 267 -9.60 19.97 7.02
C GLU A 267 -10.01 19.28 8.33
N THR A 268 -10.86 18.26 8.23
CA THR A 268 -11.40 17.51 9.35
C THR A 268 -11.35 16.01 9.07
N SER A 269 -11.27 15.22 10.14
CA SER A 269 -11.31 13.77 10.12
C SER A 269 -12.37 13.27 11.10
N ARG A 270 -12.97 12.11 10.81
CA ARG A 270 -13.91 11.43 11.70
C ARG A 270 -13.23 10.56 12.76
N ASN A 271 -11.91 10.48 12.71
CA ASN A 271 -11.04 9.88 13.72
C ASN A 271 -9.88 10.84 14.05
N ALA A 272 -9.06 10.49 15.05
CA ALA A 272 -7.95 11.31 15.51
C ALA A 272 -6.62 11.02 14.81
N HIS A 273 -6.58 10.00 13.94
CA HIS A 273 -5.33 9.49 13.36
C HIS A 273 -5.04 10.19 12.03
N PRO A 274 -3.76 10.49 11.73
CA PRO A 274 -3.39 11.13 10.46
C PRO A 274 -3.53 10.16 9.30
N MET A 275 -3.60 10.63 8.05
CA MET A 275 -3.64 9.73 6.87
C MET A 275 -2.33 8.95 6.61
N PHE A 276 -1.32 9.10 7.49
CA PHE A 276 0.05 8.61 7.29
C PHE A 276 0.49 7.71 8.43
#